data_AF-A0A068TLP4-F1
#
_entry.id   AF-A0A068TLP4-F1
#
_cell.length_a   1.000
_cell.length_b   1.000
_cell.length_c   1.000
_cell.angle_alpha   90.00
_cell.angle_beta   90.00
_cell.angle_gamma   90.00
#
_symmetry.space_group_name_H-M   'P 1'
#
loop_
_entity.id
_entity.type
_entity.pdbx_description
1 polymer ?
#
loop_
_entity_poly.entity_id
_entity_poly.type
_entity_poly.pdbx_seq_one_letter_code
_entity_poly.pdbx_strand_id
1 'polypeptide(L)'
;MFSKFEYDGKLNPTFKEGPFQLPVSSIKTFMKEPVTPRFVHVSSAGVARPERPGLDLSKQPPAVRLNKELGFILTFKLKGEDLIRESGIPHTIVRPCALTEEPAGADLIFDQGDNITGKISREEIARICIAALESPYACDKTFEVKSVIPFSEPYTVDPANPPPEKDYNQYFKSLKDGITGKESLEKSPAAV
;
A
#
# COMPACT_ATOMS: atom_id res chain seq x y z
N MET A 1 -12.84 -11.77 -46.55
CA MET A 1 -12.23 -12.68 -45.57
C MET A 1 -10.78 -12.22 -45.40
N PHE A 2 -10.35 -11.84 -44.19
CA PHE A 2 -9.08 -11.12 -43.97
C PHE A 2 -7.88 -12.05 -43.69
N SER A 3 -8.08 -13.37 -43.76
CA SER A 3 -7.04 -14.36 -43.48
C SER A 3 -6.22 -14.66 -44.73
N LYS A 4 -4.89 -14.79 -44.57
CA LYS A 4 -3.96 -15.25 -45.61
C LYS A 4 -4.23 -16.70 -46.04
N PHE A 5 -4.87 -17.48 -45.17
CA PHE A 5 -5.19 -18.89 -45.37
C PHE A 5 -6.71 -19.14 -45.28
N GLU A 6 -7.19 -20.05 -46.11
CA GLU A 6 -8.55 -20.62 -46.02
C GLU A 6 -8.63 -21.64 -44.88
N TYR A 7 -9.85 -22.09 -44.55
CA TYR A 7 -10.09 -23.11 -43.52
C TYR A 7 -9.38 -24.44 -43.80
N ASP A 8 -9.06 -24.74 -45.06
CA ASP A 8 -8.31 -25.93 -45.47
C ASP A 8 -6.78 -25.73 -45.42
N GLY A 9 -6.32 -24.58 -44.92
CA GLY A 9 -4.89 -24.23 -44.81
C GLY A 9 -4.24 -23.81 -46.13
N LYS A 10 -4.98 -23.78 -47.25
CA LYS A 10 -4.44 -23.29 -48.53
C LYS A 10 -4.42 -21.76 -48.57
N LEU A 11 -3.59 -21.21 -49.46
CA LEU A 11 -3.54 -19.77 -49.72
C LEU A 11 -4.89 -19.27 -50.22
N ASN A 12 -5.42 -18.22 -49.60
CA ASN A 12 -6.63 -17.56 -50.04
C ASN A 12 -6.32 -16.74 -51.31
N PRO A 13 -6.86 -17.10 -52.49
CA PRO A 13 -6.55 -16.41 -53.76
C PRO A 13 -7.08 -14.97 -53.82
N THR A 14 -7.98 -14.59 -52.90
CA THR A 14 -8.55 -13.23 -52.79
C THR A 14 -7.87 -12.37 -51.72
N PHE A 15 -6.89 -12.92 -51.00
CA PHE A 15 -6.12 -12.18 -50.01
C PHE A 15 -5.33 -11.05 -50.67
N LYS A 16 -5.38 -9.87 -50.04
CA LYS A 16 -4.56 -8.72 -50.39
C LYS A 16 -3.84 -8.23 -49.15
N GLU A 17 -2.53 -8.07 -49.24
CA GLU A 17 -1.74 -7.43 -48.19
C GLU A 17 -2.14 -5.97 -48.05
N GLY A 18 -2.19 -5.48 -46.81
CA GLY A 18 -2.54 -4.11 -46.47
C GLY A 18 -2.03 -3.77 -45.07
N PRO A 19 -2.00 -2.49 -44.71
CA PRO A 19 -1.58 -2.09 -43.37
C PRO A 19 -2.53 -2.69 -42.33
N PHE A 20 -1.96 -3.36 -41.33
CA PHE A 20 -2.68 -3.87 -40.17
C PHE A 20 -2.12 -3.18 -38.92
N GLN A 21 -3.03 -2.66 -38.09
CA GLN A 21 -2.70 -2.11 -36.78
C GLN A 21 -3.67 -2.68 -35.76
N LEU A 22 -3.12 -3.21 -34.66
CA LEU A 22 -3.90 -3.56 -33.47
C LEU A 22 -3.53 -2.56 -32.37
N PRO A 23 -4.28 -1.46 -32.20
CA PRO A 23 -4.08 -0.57 -31.06
C PRO A 23 -4.54 -1.28 -29.79
N VAL A 24 -3.59 -1.58 -28.91
CA VAL A 24 -3.88 -2.21 -27.60
C VAL A 24 -3.94 -1.11 -26.55
N SER A 25 -5.08 -0.97 -25.88
CA SER A 25 -5.24 0.00 -24.78
C SER A 25 -4.59 -0.48 -23.48
N SER A 26 -4.65 -1.79 -23.20
CA SER A 26 -4.03 -2.41 -22.03
C SER A 26 -3.84 -3.93 -22.23
N ILE A 27 -2.86 -4.49 -21.52
CA ILE A 27 -2.68 -5.94 -21.37
C ILE A 27 -2.54 -6.18 -19.86
N LYS A 28 -3.30 -7.13 -19.32
CA LYS A 28 -3.17 -7.57 -17.93
C LYS A 28 -3.31 -9.08 -17.82
N THR A 29 -2.73 -9.66 -16.78
CA THR A 29 -2.97 -11.07 -16.44
C THR A 29 -4.42 -11.27 -16.03
N PHE A 30 -4.99 -12.44 -16.33
CA PHE A 30 -6.32 -12.80 -15.84
C PHE A 30 -6.28 -12.94 -14.32
N MET A 31 -7.22 -12.30 -13.64
CA MET A 31 -7.38 -12.38 -12.19
C MET A 31 -8.82 -12.75 -11.89
N LYS A 32 -9.01 -13.82 -11.11
CA LYS A 32 -10.34 -14.26 -10.69
C LYS A 32 -10.88 -13.26 -9.66
N GLU A 33 -12.08 -12.78 -9.89
CA GLU A 33 -12.78 -11.91 -8.95
C GLU A 33 -13.27 -12.69 -7.70
N PRO A 34 -13.27 -12.07 -6.51
CA PRO A 34 -12.77 -10.72 -6.25
C PRO A 34 -11.23 -10.67 -6.24
N VAL A 35 -10.65 -9.60 -6.81
CA VAL A 35 -9.19 -9.41 -6.76
C VAL A 35 -8.74 -9.12 -5.32
N THR A 36 -7.77 -9.91 -4.85
CA THR A 36 -7.04 -9.66 -3.61
C THR A 36 -5.60 -9.26 -3.90
N PRO A 37 -4.92 -8.58 -2.97
CA PRO A 37 -3.49 -8.27 -3.08
C PRO A 37 -2.65 -9.48 -3.45
N ARG A 38 -1.73 -9.29 -4.40
CA ARG A 38 -0.67 -10.25 -4.78
C ARG A 38 0.68 -9.83 -4.22
N PHE A 39 0.76 -8.60 -3.69
CA PHE A 39 1.95 -8.07 -3.06
C PHE A 39 1.56 -7.25 -1.82
N VAL A 40 2.12 -7.58 -0.66
CA VAL A 40 1.97 -6.76 0.54
C VAL A 40 3.33 -6.17 0.90
N HIS A 41 3.39 -4.85 0.97
CA HIS A 41 4.60 -4.11 1.26
C HIS A 41 4.55 -3.49 2.65
N VAL A 42 5.52 -3.85 3.49
CA VAL A 42 5.71 -3.20 4.80
C VAL A 42 6.63 -1.99 4.62
N SER A 43 6.02 -0.82 4.53
CA SER A 43 6.68 0.47 4.42
C SER A 43 6.97 1.05 5.81
N SER A 44 6.63 2.32 6.07
CA SER A 44 6.75 3.01 7.36
C SER A 44 5.79 4.19 7.39
N ALA A 45 5.18 4.46 8.55
CA ALA A 45 4.58 5.77 8.78
C ALA A 45 5.69 6.83 8.71
N GLY A 46 5.34 8.02 8.22
CA GLY A 46 6.25 9.15 8.06
C GLY A 46 6.91 9.27 6.69
N VAL A 47 6.70 8.34 5.75
CA VAL A 47 7.38 8.37 4.44
C VAL A 47 7.06 9.59 3.58
N ALA A 48 5.86 10.17 3.69
CA ALA A 48 5.44 11.35 2.94
C ALA A 48 5.69 12.67 3.70
N ARG A 49 6.14 12.60 4.96
CA ARG A 49 6.34 13.77 5.84
C ARG A 49 7.59 14.59 5.57
N PRO A 50 8.78 14.01 5.24
CA PRO A 50 10.00 14.79 5.03
C PRO A 50 9.86 15.91 3.99
N GLU A 51 9.01 15.71 2.98
CA GLU A 51 8.79 16.68 1.89
C GLU A 51 7.51 17.49 2.05
N ARG A 52 6.73 17.28 3.13
CA ARG A 52 5.43 17.92 3.34
C ARG A 52 5.59 19.42 3.65
N PRO A 53 5.04 20.33 2.84
CA PRO A 53 5.15 21.77 3.07
C PRO A 53 4.56 22.19 4.42
N GLY A 54 5.24 23.10 5.13
CA GLY A 54 4.77 23.65 6.40
C GLY A 54 4.83 22.71 7.60
N LEU A 55 5.47 21.54 7.47
CA LEU A 55 5.61 20.59 8.57
C LEU A 55 6.67 21.04 9.58
N ASP A 56 6.27 21.18 10.84
CA ASP A 56 7.19 21.43 11.96
C ASP A 56 7.99 20.16 12.29
N LEU A 57 9.22 20.06 11.75
CA LEU A 57 10.13 18.92 11.94
C LEU A 57 10.53 18.70 13.40
N SER A 58 10.46 19.73 14.27
CA SER A 58 10.84 19.60 15.68
C SER A 58 9.88 18.70 16.47
N LYS A 59 8.63 18.60 16.01
CA LYS A 59 7.57 17.78 16.61
C LYS A 59 7.42 16.41 15.96
N GLN A 60 8.25 16.11 14.96
CA GLN A 60 8.16 14.84 14.24
C GLN A 60 9.00 13.73 14.91
N PRO A 61 8.63 12.45 14.69
CA PRO A 61 9.45 11.33 15.13
C PRO A 61 10.89 11.41 14.60
N PRO A 62 11.88 10.82 15.31
CA PRO A 62 13.27 10.86 14.91
C PRO A 62 13.52 10.41 13.46
N ALA A 63 12.81 9.40 12.98
CA ALA A 63 12.96 8.90 11.60
C ALA A 63 12.65 9.96 10.53
N VAL A 64 11.68 10.85 10.78
CA VAL A 64 11.31 11.95 9.87
C VAL A 64 12.30 13.10 10.00
N ARG A 65 12.60 13.49 11.24
CA ARG A 65 13.51 14.61 11.54
C ARG A 65 14.95 14.34 11.07
N LEU A 66 15.41 13.11 11.22
CA LEU A 66 16.78 12.68 10.91
C LEU A 66 16.87 11.88 9.61
N ASN A 67 15.91 12.06 8.69
CA ASN A 67 15.84 11.24 7.48
C ASN A 67 17.13 11.32 6.66
N LYS A 68 17.78 12.49 6.59
CA LYS A 68 19.06 12.67 5.89
C LYS A 68 20.19 11.89 6.55
N GLU A 69 20.29 11.96 7.87
CA GLU A 69 21.30 11.26 8.68
C GLU A 69 21.09 9.73 8.65
N LEU A 70 19.84 9.30 8.49
CA LEU A 70 19.45 7.89 8.30
C LEU A 70 19.57 7.43 6.85
N GLY A 71 20.29 8.17 5.99
CA GLY A 71 20.55 7.79 4.60
C GLY A 71 19.32 7.84 3.69
N PHE A 72 18.39 8.75 3.98
CA PHE A 72 17.14 8.95 3.25
C PHE A 72 16.22 7.72 3.24
N ILE A 73 16.25 6.92 4.31
CA ILE A 73 15.48 5.68 4.42
C ILE A 73 13.98 5.87 4.12
N LEU A 74 13.35 6.94 4.59
CA LEU A 74 11.94 7.21 4.35
C LEU A 74 11.67 7.61 2.90
N THR A 75 12.59 8.36 2.29
CA THR A 75 12.52 8.73 0.87
C THR A 75 12.61 7.49 -0.03
N PHE A 76 13.49 6.54 0.28
CA PHE A 76 13.60 5.30 -0.49
C PHE A 76 12.42 4.35 -0.25
N LYS A 77 11.86 4.31 0.96
CA LYS A 77 10.59 3.61 1.21
C LYS A 77 9.45 4.20 0.39
N LEU A 78 9.31 5.53 0.34
CA LEU A 78 8.30 6.19 -0.49
C LEU A 78 8.47 5.85 -1.99
N LYS A 79 9.71 5.90 -2.50
CA LYS A 79 10.01 5.50 -3.89
C LYS A 79 9.65 4.03 -4.15
N GLY A 80 9.90 3.14 -3.19
CA GLY A 80 9.51 1.74 -3.28
C GLY A 80 8.00 1.56 -3.37
N GLU A 81 7.25 2.32 -2.58
CA GLU A 81 5.78 2.34 -2.69
C GLU A 81 5.30 2.84 -4.05
N ASP A 82 5.91 3.90 -4.58
CA ASP A 82 5.56 4.45 -5.90
C ASP A 82 5.76 3.41 -7.02
N LEU A 83 6.91 2.71 -7.02
CA LEU A 83 7.17 1.64 -7.99
C LEU A 83 6.17 0.48 -7.89
N ILE A 84 5.72 0.14 -6.69
CA ILE A 84 4.70 -0.90 -6.50
C ILE A 84 3.36 -0.44 -7.10
N ARG A 85 2.96 0.81 -6.87
CA ARG A 85 1.73 1.37 -7.46
C ARG A 85 1.80 1.41 -8.98
N GLU A 86 2.93 1.83 -9.53
CA GLU A 86 3.17 1.91 -10.99
C GLU A 86 3.24 0.53 -11.65
N SER A 87 3.55 -0.53 -10.89
CA SER A 87 3.68 -1.89 -11.43
C SER A 87 2.38 -2.50 -11.98
N GLY A 88 1.21 -1.99 -11.55
CA GLY A 88 -0.09 -2.57 -11.86
C GLY A 88 -0.38 -3.90 -11.15
N ILE A 89 0.51 -4.36 -10.26
CA ILE A 89 0.28 -5.53 -9.42
C ILE A 89 -0.72 -5.13 -8.31
N PRO A 90 -1.82 -5.89 -8.11
CA PRO A 90 -2.71 -5.67 -6.98
C PRO A 90 -1.93 -5.75 -5.68
N HIS A 91 -1.98 -4.72 -4.86
CA HIS A 91 -1.09 -4.60 -3.71
C HIS A 91 -1.76 -4.03 -2.47
N THR A 92 -1.08 -4.15 -1.34
CA THR A 92 -1.38 -3.40 -0.13
C THR A 92 -0.09 -2.82 0.42
N ILE A 93 -0.11 -1.54 0.78
CA ILE A 93 1.01 -0.89 1.45
C ILE A 93 0.61 -0.63 2.90
N VAL A 94 1.30 -1.32 3.81
CA VAL A 94 1.13 -1.18 5.26
C VAL A 94 2.24 -0.25 5.76
N ARG A 95 1.89 0.83 6.45
CA ARG A 95 2.83 1.79 7.06
C ARG A 95 2.75 1.71 8.58
N PRO A 96 3.47 0.78 9.23
CA PRO A 96 3.50 0.71 10.69
C PRO A 96 4.00 2.03 11.27
N CYS A 97 3.41 2.45 12.40
CA CYS A 97 4.08 3.35 13.32
C CYS A 97 5.28 2.64 14.00
N ALA A 98 5.84 3.22 15.07
CA ALA A 98 7.05 2.66 15.70
C ALA A 98 6.85 1.20 16.13
N LEU A 99 7.72 0.30 15.65
CA LEU A 99 7.61 -1.13 15.91
C LEU A 99 8.07 -1.46 17.34
N THR A 100 7.35 -2.35 18.01
CA THR A 100 7.71 -2.90 19.33
C THR A 100 7.76 -4.42 19.32
N GLU A 101 8.37 -5.01 20.36
CA GLU A 101 8.35 -6.46 20.64
C GLU A 101 7.19 -6.85 21.59
N GLU A 102 6.24 -5.94 21.81
CA GLU A 102 5.05 -6.21 22.61
C GLU A 102 4.16 -7.25 21.90
N PRO A 103 3.35 -8.04 22.63
CA PRO A 103 2.45 -8.99 22.01
C PRO A 103 1.39 -8.30 21.15
N ALA A 104 0.88 -9.01 20.14
CA ALA A 104 -0.32 -8.59 19.42
C ALA A 104 -1.56 -8.66 20.34
N GLY A 105 -2.62 -7.93 19.98
CA GLY A 105 -3.88 -7.99 20.71
C GLY A 105 -4.48 -6.65 21.07
N ALA A 106 -3.67 -5.60 21.19
CA ALA A 106 -4.17 -4.24 21.45
C ALA A 106 -5.12 -3.77 20.34
N ASP A 107 -6.07 -2.90 20.68
CA ASP A 107 -6.93 -2.27 19.68
C ASP A 107 -6.12 -1.37 18.75
N LEU A 108 -6.59 -1.24 17.51
CA LEU A 108 -5.84 -0.62 16.43
C LEU A 108 -6.54 0.61 15.89
N ILE A 109 -5.74 1.54 15.41
CA ILE A 109 -6.18 2.69 14.63
C ILE A 109 -5.51 2.60 13.27
N PHE A 110 -6.34 2.54 12.23
CA PHE A 110 -5.93 2.66 10.84
C PHE A 110 -6.24 4.08 10.39
N ASP A 111 -5.31 4.70 9.67
CA ASP A 111 -5.52 6.02 9.07
C ASP A 111 -4.78 6.10 7.73
N GLN A 112 -5.04 7.16 6.96
CA GLN A 112 -4.39 7.39 5.67
C GLN A 112 -3.89 8.83 5.57
N GLY A 113 -2.89 9.03 4.71
CA GLY A 113 -2.38 10.37 4.40
C GLY A 113 -1.19 10.81 5.24
N ASP A 114 -0.57 9.90 5.99
CA ASP A 114 0.63 10.17 6.78
C ASP A 114 0.45 11.14 7.93
N ASN A 115 -0.57 10.88 8.75
CA ASN A 115 -1.05 11.80 9.78
C ASN A 115 -0.89 11.30 11.21
N ILE A 116 -0.74 9.99 11.44
CA ILE A 116 -0.72 9.43 12.80
C ILE A 116 0.69 9.08 13.31
N THR A 117 0.91 9.22 14.60
CA THR A 117 2.10 8.71 15.30
C THR A 117 1.67 7.79 16.44
N GLY A 118 2.54 6.85 16.79
CA GLY A 118 2.29 5.88 17.85
C GLY A 118 3.27 4.72 17.78
N LYS A 119 2.85 3.58 18.33
CA LYS A 119 3.58 2.32 18.26
C LYS A 119 2.68 1.17 17.86
N ILE A 120 3.27 0.06 17.42
CA ILE A 120 2.55 -1.17 17.13
C ILE A 120 3.47 -2.38 17.26
N SER A 121 2.91 -3.50 17.70
CA SER A 121 3.59 -4.79 17.76
C SER A 121 4.00 -5.29 16.37
N ARG A 122 5.20 -5.87 16.25
CA ARG A 122 5.62 -6.60 15.05
C ARG A 122 4.72 -7.79 14.74
N GLU A 123 4.23 -8.47 15.78
CA GLU A 123 3.32 -9.61 15.63
C GLU A 123 1.99 -9.16 15.02
N GLU A 124 1.47 -8.01 15.46
CA GLU A 124 0.22 -7.45 14.92
C GLU A 124 0.40 -7.06 13.44
N ILE A 125 1.54 -6.48 13.05
CA ILE A 125 1.84 -6.19 11.64
C ILE A 125 1.89 -7.46 10.80
N ALA A 126 2.47 -8.55 11.32
CA ALA A 126 2.49 -9.83 10.61
C ALA A 126 1.07 -10.35 10.35
N ARG A 127 0.18 -10.28 11.35
CA ARG A 127 -1.24 -10.66 11.21
C ARG A 127 -1.98 -9.80 10.17
N ILE A 128 -1.77 -8.48 10.20
CA ILE A 128 -2.34 -7.55 9.21
C ILE A 128 -1.86 -7.90 7.79
N CYS A 129 -0.58 -8.23 7.60
CA CYS A 129 -0.05 -8.57 6.29
C CYS A 129 -0.68 -9.83 5.70
N ILE A 130 -0.89 -10.86 6.53
CA ILE A 130 -1.56 -12.10 6.13
C ILE A 130 -3.03 -11.80 5.78
N ALA A 131 -3.75 -11.10 6.67
CA ALA A 131 -5.15 -10.77 6.43
C ALA A 131 -5.36 -9.90 5.18
N ALA A 132 -4.40 -9.02 4.85
CA ALA A 132 -4.44 -8.21 3.64
C ALA A 132 -4.40 -9.06 2.36
N LEU A 133 -3.57 -10.12 2.30
CA LEU A 133 -3.47 -11.02 1.13
C LEU A 133 -4.81 -11.71 0.78
N GLU A 134 -5.64 -11.95 1.80
CA GLU A 134 -6.91 -12.66 1.67
C GLU A 134 -8.11 -11.70 1.52
N SER A 135 -7.90 -10.40 1.71
CA SER A 135 -8.98 -9.42 1.70
C SER A 135 -9.03 -8.61 0.41
N PRO A 136 -10.15 -8.66 -0.34
CA PRO A 136 -10.33 -7.75 -1.47
C PRO A 136 -10.47 -6.28 -1.02
N TYR A 137 -10.86 -6.03 0.23
CA TYR A 137 -10.98 -4.68 0.78
C TYR A 137 -9.62 -4.01 1.04
N ALA A 138 -8.55 -4.80 1.12
CA ALA A 138 -7.18 -4.30 1.26
C ALA A 138 -6.50 -4.01 -0.09
N CYS A 139 -7.13 -4.38 -1.21
CA CYS A 139 -6.59 -4.18 -2.55
C CYS A 139 -6.42 -2.69 -2.87
N ASP A 140 -5.23 -2.35 -3.35
CA ASP A 140 -4.77 -1.01 -3.74
C ASP A 140 -4.91 0.04 -2.61
N LYS A 141 -4.87 -0.42 -1.36
CA LYS A 141 -4.87 0.44 -0.18
C LYS A 141 -3.47 0.75 0.30
N THR A 142 -3.25 2.02 0.66
CA THR A 142 -2.11 2.48 1.46
C THR A 142 -2.66 3.02 2.77
N PHE A 143 -2.13 2.57 3.91
CA PHE A 143 -2.58 3.03 5.23
C PHE A 143 -1.47 2.99 6.28
N GLU A 144 -1.54 3.90 7.25
CA GLU A 144 -0.81 3.77 8.51
C GLU A 144 -1.61 2.99 9.54
N VAL A 145 -0.89 2.35 10.45
CA VAL A 145 -1.51 1.64 11.57
C VAL A 145 -0.71 1.84 12.86
N LYS A 146 -1.44 2.01 13.97
CA LYS A 146 -0.90 2.02 15.33
C LYS A 146 -1.82 1.29 16.31
N SER A 147 -1.27 0.95 17.46
CA SER A 147 -2.02 0.59 18.66
C SER A 147 -2.65 1.83 19.31
N VAL A 148 -3.78 1.64 19.98
CA VAL A 148 -4.37 2.66 20.87
C VAL A 148 -3.50 2.94 22.11
N ILE A 149 -2.59 2.01 22.45
CA ILE A 149 -1.76 2.09 23.65
C ILE A 149 -0.69 3.18 23.48
N PRO A 150 -0.59 4.14 24.41
CA PRO A 150 0.43 5.19 24.37
C PRO A 150 1.85 4.64 24.36
N PHE A 151 2.78 5.37 23.74
CA PHE A 151 4.18 4.94 23.64
C PHE A 151 4.83 4.69 25.02
N SER A 152 4.41 5.43 26.04
CA SER A 152 4.90 5.37 27.42
C SER A 152 4.44 4.14 28.21
N GLU A 153 3.44 3.40 27.73
CA GLU A 153 2.79 2.33 28.50
C GLU A 153 2.97 0.98 27.82
N PRO A 154 3.55 -0.05 28.47
CA PRO A 154 3.70 -1.35 27.86
C PRO A 154 2.34 -2.03 27.67
N TYR A 155 2.14 -2.70 26.54
CA TYR A 155 1.00 -3.59 26.35
C TYR A 155 1.36 -5.02 26.78
N THR A 156 0.49 -5.65 27.57
CA THR A 156 0.62 -7.05 28.01
C THR A 156 -0.68 -7.79 27.76
N VAL A 157 -0.59 -9.11 27.60
CA VAL A 157 -1.74 -10.00 27.41
C VAL A 157 -1.90 -10.85 28.66
N ASP A 158 -3.12 -10.90 29.21
CA ASP A 158 -3.50 -11.85 30.25
C ASP A 158 -3.68 -13.24 29.62
N PRO A 159 -2.87 -14.26 29.97
CA PRO A 159 -3.02 -15.60 29.44
C PRO A 159 -4.36 -16.27 29.79
N ALA A 160 -5.01 -15.85 30.89
CA ALA A 160 -6.31 -16.38 31.30
C ALA A 160 -7.48 -15.76 30.51
N ASN A 161 -7.27 -14.59 29.91
CA ASN A 161 -8.27 -13.87 29.12
C ASN A 161 -7.60 -13.20 27.91
N PRO A 162 -7.22 -13.99 26.89
CA PRO A 162 -6.55 -13.44 25.72
C PRO A 162 -7.49 -12.52 24.93
N PRO A 163 -6.95 -11.49 24.25
CA PRO A 163 -7.75 -10.62 23.39
C PRO A 163 -8.38 -11.43 22.26
N PRO A 164 -9.62 -11.10 21.85
CA PRO A 164 -10.30 -11.79 20.77
C PRO A 164 -9.54 -11.61 19.44
N GLU A 165 -9.75 -12.56 18.53
CA GLU A 165 -9.26 -12.43 17.16
C GLU A 165 -9.93 -11.23 16.48
N LYS A 166 -9.14 -10.47 15.72
CA LYS A 166 -9.61 -9.27 15.02
C LYS A 166 -10.06 -9.62 13.60
N ASP A 167 -11.24 -9.16 13.22
CA ASP A 167 -11.63 -9.12 11.81
C ASP A 167 -11.03 -7.88 11.13
N TYR A 168 -9.85 -8.04 10.52
CA TYR A 168 -9.15 -6.94 9.84
C TYR A 168 -9.95 -6.35 8.67
N ASN A 169 -10.93 -7.07 8.10
CA ASN A 169 -11.76 -6.52 7.02
C ASN A 169 -12.55 -5.30 7.47
N GLN A 170 -12.92 -5.19 8.74
CA GLN A 170 -13.64 -4.03 9.26
C GLN A 170 -12.79 -2.76 9.13
N TYR A 171 -11.49 -2.88 9.40
CA TYR A 171 -10.53 -1.80 9.24
C TYR A 171 -10.28 -1.51 7.76
N PHE A 172 -10.04 -2.53 6.93
CA PHE A 172 -9.80 -2.34 5.49
C PHE A 172 -10.97 -1.64 4.78
N LYS A 173 -12.22 -1.98 5.14
CA LYS A 173 -13.44 -1.34 4.60
C LYS A 173 -13.55 0.15 4.89
N SER A 174 -12.93 0.64 5.97
CA SER A 174 -12.91 2.07 6.29
C SER A 174 -11.92 2.89 5.44
N LEU A 175 -11.00 2.22 4.74
CA LEU A 175 -9.97 2.86 3.94
C LEU A 175 -10.52 3.30 2.57
N LYS A 176 -10.12 4.49 2.14
CA LYS A 176 -10.45 5.07 0.84
C LYS A 176 -9.38 4.74 -0.19
N ASP A 177 -9.81 4.69 -1.45
CA ASP A 177 -8.92 4.49 -2.59
C ASP A 177 -8.06 5.74 -2.84
N GLY A 178 -6.83 5.53 -3.31
CA GLY A 178 -5.96 6.59 -3.80
C GLY A 178 -5.35 7.51 -2.74
N ILE A 179 -5.58 7.31 -1.44
CA ILE A 179 -4.99 8.14 -0.39
C ILE A 179 -3.58 7.64 -0.02
N THR A 180 -2.58 8.49 -0.20
CA THR A 180 -1.15 8.15 -0.06
C THR A 180 -0.37 9.14 0.83
N GLY A 181 -0.89 10.34 1.06
CA GLY A 181 -0.20 11.44 1.74
C GLY A 181 0.56 12.36 0.79
N LYS A 182 0.79 11.92 -0.46
CA LYS A 182 1.45 12.74 -1.49
C LYS A 182 0.55 13.84 -2.04
N GLU A 183 -0.76 13.82 -1.77
CA GLU A 183 -1.72 14.86 -2.17
C GLU A 183 -1.38 16.22 -1.52
N SER A 184 -0.66 16.19 -0.39
CA SER A 184 -0.13 17.39 0.26
C SER A 184 1.09 17.99 -0.45
N LEU A 185 1.81 17.19 -1.24
CA LEU A 185 2.95 17.61 -2.06
C LEU A 185 2.48 18.27 -3.38
N GLU A 186 1.38 17.78 -3.94
CA GLU A 186 0.82 18.26 -5.21
C GLU A 186 0.13 19.63 -5.11
N LYS A 187 -0.20 20.09 -3.90
CA LYS A 187 -0.85 21.39 -3.66
C LYS A 187 0.09 22.60 -3.72
N SER A 188 1.36 22.43 -4.06
CA SER A 188 2.24 23.57 -4.35
C SER A 188 1.84 24.14 -5.71
N PRO A 189 1.27 25.37 -5.80
CA PRO A 189 0.98 25.96 -7.10
C PRO A 189 2.30 26.13 -7.82
N ALA A 190 2.38 25.63 -9.06
CA ALA A 190 3.32 26.17 -10.02
C ALA A 190 3.10 27.68 -10.05
N ALA A 191 4.03 28.43 -9.46
CA ALA A 191 4.12 29.86 -9.65
C ALA A 191 4.39 30.09 -11.15
N VAL A 192 3.35 30.52 -11.87
CA VAL A 192 3.44 31.18 -13.17
C VAL A 192 3.46 32.68 -12.91
#